data_AF-A0A5C5YHS8-F1
#
_entry.id   AF-A0A5C5YHS8-F1
#
_cell.length_a   1.000
_cell.length_b   1.000
_cell.length_c   1.000
_cell.angle_alpha   90.00
_cell.angle_beta   90.00
_cell.angle_gamma   90.00
#
_symmetry.space_group_name_H-M   'P 1'
#
loop_
_entity.id
_entity.type
_entity.pdbx_description
1 polymer ?
#
loop_
_entity_poly.entity_id
_entity_poly.type
_entity_poly.pdbx_seq_one_letter_code
_entity_poly.pdbx_strand_id
1 'polypeptide(L)'
;MIELKRFVERAVRPVRSETMHKLRLREELYAHLQDAYQQECNAGREPEEAQRRSIARMGDPAELTAQMQSTISVRERWAAWVNDRLGRARGESPERGARRVAWAMAWQMTMIEVVLVLMESSCLTHWDARVVVAARLMTALTLGMSVGAYLLTMLSLRFIDRESAEPRPYPSVSTSLLFLASAAAVIFALGAVTHALAAWGPFDLWPATARWLGASAGGSMVALGASLMAAREKRQLEPWLELEIEG
;
A
#
# COMPACT_ATOMS: atom_id res chain seq x y z
N MET A 1 6.66 10.16 -30.94
CA MET A 1 6.99 10.00 -29.49
C MET A 1 5.98 9.14 -28.72
N ILE A 2 4.67 9.24 -28.95
CA ILE A 2 3.66 8.43 -28.24
C ILE A 2 3.88 6.92 -28.44
N GLU A 3 4.16 6.43 -29.67
CA GLU A 3 4.39 4.98 -29.86
C GLU A 3 5.64 4.47 -29.12
N LEU A 4 6.68 5.29 -28.94
CA LEU A 4 7.85 4.88 -28.16
C LEU A 4 7.45 4.61 -26.72
N LYS A 5 6.63 5.48 -26.12
CA LYS A 5 6.12 5.26 -24.76
C LYS A 5 5.14 4.07 -24.70
N ARG A 6 4.30 3.86 -25.72
CA ARG A 6 3.41 2.68 -25.80
C ARG A 6 4.20 1.37 -25.83
N PHE A 7 5.29 1.31 -26.60
CA PHE A 7 6.19 0.15 -26.63
C PHE A 7 6.80 -0.11 -25.25
N VAL A 8 7.35 0.93 -24.61
CA VAL A 8 7.93 0.82 -23.25
C VAL A 8 6.91 0.29 -22.26
N GLU A 9 5.69 0.85 -22.25
CA GLU A 9 4.67 0.40 -21.32
C GLU A 9 4.21 -1.03 -21.63
N ARG A 10 4.14 -1.46 -22.89
CA ARG A 10 3.87 -2.88 -23.24
C ARG A 10 4.93 -3.84 -22.70
N ALA A 11 6.21 -3.47 -22.75
CA ALA A 11 7.31 -4.30 -22.24
C ALA A 11 7.43 -4.28 -20.71
N VAL A 12 7.24 -3.13 -20.07
CA VAL A 12 7.49 -2.98 -18.62
C VAL A 12 6.26 -3.29 -17.77
N ARG A 13 5.04 -3.06 -18.27
CA ARG A 13 3.80 -3.28 -17.50
C ARG A 13 3.66 -4.70 -16.93
N PRO A 14 3.94 -5.78 -17.69
CA PRO A 14 3.75 -7.16 -17.20
C PRO A 14 4.83 -7.62 -16.21
N VAL A 15 5.94 -6.88 -16.07
CA VAL A 15 7.02 -7.22 -15.13
C VAL A 15 6.46 -7.21 -13.70
N ARG A 16 6.73 -8.24 -12.90
CA ARG A 16 6.32 -8.33 -11.50
C ARG A 16 7.40 -7.76 -10.59
N SER A 17 7.44 -6.45 -10.48
CA SER A 17 8.39 -5.71 -9.65
C SER A 17 7.70 -4.59 -8.88
N GLU A 18 8.39 -4.01 -7.90
CA GLU A 18 7.89 -2.85 -7.18
C GLU A 18 7.64 -1.67 -8.14
N THR A 19 6.66 -0.84 -7.84
CA THR A 19 6.26 0.31 -8.67
C THR A 19 7.44 1.19 -9.04
N MET A 20 8.31 1.48 -8.07
CA MET A 20 9.48 2.33 -8.28
C MET A 20 10.56 1.69 -9.12
N HIS A 21 10.70 0.36 -9.06
CA HIS A 21 11.55 -0.36 -9.99
C HIS A 21 10.95 -0.31 -11.41
N LYS A 22 9.64 -0.50 -11.57
CA LYS A 22 8.99 -0.35 -12.90
C LYS A 22 9.18 1.05 -13.47
N LEU A 23 9.08 2.09 -12.67
CA LEU A 23 9.29 3.46 -13.14
C LEU A 23 10.72 3.64 -13.68
N ARG A 24 11.73 3.17 -12.93
CA ARG A 24 13.13 3.19 -13.39
C ARG A 24 13.32 2.41 -14.69
N LEU A 25 12.73 1.21 -14.79
CA LEU A 25 12.77 0.43 -16.03
C LEU A 25 12.12 1.15 -17.21
N ARG A 26 11.01 1.89 -16.99
CA ARG A 26 10.39 2.71 -18.04
C ARG A 26 11.30 3.85 -18.47
N GLU A 27 11.87 4.57 -17.52
CA GLU A 27 12.76 5.71 -17.79
C GLU A 27 14.01 5.26 -18.54
N GLU A 28 14.65 4.17 -18.10
CA GLU A 28 15.82 3.57 -18.74
C GLU A 28 15.49 3.07 -20.16
N LEU A 29 14.44 2.28 -20.33
CA LEU A 29 14.05 1.74 -21.63
C LEU A 29 13.63 2.86 -22.60
N TYR A 30 12.94 3.88 -22.10
CA TYR A 30 12.55 5.05 -22.88
C TYR A 30 13.76 5.88 -23.31
N ALA A 31 14.73 6.09 -22.42
CA ALA A 31 15.97 6.79 -22.74
C ALA A 31 16.72 6.05 -23.86
N HIS A 32 16.88 4.72 -23.77
CA HIS A 32 17.51 3.94 -24.82
C HIS A 32 16.76 3.98 -26.17
N LEU A 33 15.43 3.97 -26.15
CA LEU A 33 14.62 4.13 -27.36
C LEU A 33 14.74 5.53 -27.96
N GLN A 34 14.83 6.55 -27.12
CA GLN A 34 15.02 7.93 -27.55
C GLN A 34 16.41 8.12 -28.18
N ASP A 35 17.45 7.55 -27.58
CA ASP A 35 18.80 7.54 -28.14
C ASP A 35 18.85 6.82 -29.49
N ALA A 36 18.22 5.64 -29.58
CA ALA A 36 18.11 4.90 -30.83
C ALA A 36 17.35 5.71 -31.89
N TYR A 37 16.21 6.31 -31.53
CA TYR A 37 15.46 7.19 -32.44
C TYR A 37 16.32 8.36 -32.94
N GLN A 38 17.04 9.03 -32.05
CA GLN A 38 17.89 10.17 -32.43
C GLN A 38 19.03 9.74 -33.37
N GLN A 39 19.63 8.56 -33.15
CA GLN A 39 20.62 7.99 -34.08
C GLN A 39 20.03 7.81 -35.48
N GLU A 40 18.79 7.31 -35.58
CA GLU A 40 18.14 7.10 -36.88
C GLU A 40 17.72 8.41 -37.56
N CYS A 41 17.30 9.43 -36.80
CA CYS A 41 17.09 10.77 -37.33
C CYS A 41 18.40 11.40 -37.82
N ASN A 42 19.50 11.26 -37.06
CA ASN A 42 20.82 11.75 -37.46
C ASN A 42 21.35 11.03 -38.71
N ALA A 43 20.88 9.81 -38.97
CA ALA A 43 21.15 9.08 -40.21
C ALA A 43 20.28 9.53 -41.40
N GLY A 44 19.54 10.64 -41.27
CA GLY A 44 18.75 11.25 -42.35
C GLY A 44 17.42 10.57 -42.62
N ARG A 45 16.90 9.76 -41.69
CA ARG A 45 15.61 9.09 -41.87
C ARG A 45 14.45 9.98 -41.45
N GLU A 46 13.35 9.84 -42.16
CA GLU A 46 12.07 10.46 -41.79
C GLU A 46 11.64 10.03 -40.38
N PRO A 47 10.99 10.91 -39.60
CA PRO A 47 10.60 10.62 -38.22
C PRO A 47 9.84 9.31 -38.02
N GLU A 48 8.89 8.97 -38.89
CA GLU A 48 8.11 7.72 -38.77
C GLU A 48 8.96 6.47 -39.03
N GLU A 49 9.88 6.54 -40.00
CA GLU A 49 10.81 5.45 -40.31
C GLU A 49 11.84 5.29 -39.18
N ALA A 50 12.37 6.40 -38.66
CA ALA A 50 13.28 6.40 -37.51
C ALA A 50 12.62 5.76 -36.29
N GLN A 51 11.35 6.07 -36.04
CA GLN A 51 10.55 5.48 -34.96
C GLN A 51 10.32 3.98 -35.15
N ARG A 52 9.94 3.54 -36.36
CA ARG A 52 9.74 2.11 -36.64
C ARG A 52 11.04 1.32 -36.48
N ARG A 53 12.16 1.85 -36.96
CA ARG A 53 13.46 1.18 -36.89
C ARG A 53 14.05 1.17 -35.48
N SER A 54 13.85 2.22 -34.69
CA SER A 54 14.27 2.22 -33.29
C SER A 54 13.51 1.19 -32.47
N ILE A 55 12.19 1.05 -32.69
CA ILE A 55 11.37 0.00 -32.08
C ILE A 55 11.83 -1.39 -32.54
N ALA A 56 12.01 -1.58 -33.85
CA ALA A 56 12.45 -2.87 -34.40
C ALA A 56 13.81 -3.32 -33.84
N ARG A 57 14.72 -2.37 -33.56
CA ARG A 57 16.04 -2.65 -32.96
C ARG A 57 15.93 -3.16 -31.51
N MET A 58 14.90 -2.77 -30.78
CA MET A 58 14.66 -3.26 -29.42
C MET A 58 14.06 -4.68 -29.38
N GLY A 59 13.49 -5.16 -30.48
CA GLY A 59 12.93 -6.51 -30.59
C GLY A 59 11.50 -6.63 -30.06
N ASP A 60 11.11 -7.86 -29.70
CA ASP A 60 9.77 -8.17 -29.20
C ASP A 60 9.60 -7.70 -27.73
N PRO A 61 8.58 -6.88 -27.41
CA PRO A 61 8.23 -6.53 -26.03
C PRO A 61 8.12 -7.73 -25.07
N ALA A 62 7.62 -8.88 -25.54
CA ALA A 62 7.46 -10.06 -24.70
C ALA A 62 8.82 -10.67 -24.29
N GLU A 63 9.79 -10.69 -25.19
CA GLU A 63 11.15 -11.13 -24.90
C GLU A 63 11.85 -10.16 -23.93
N LEU A 64 11.70 -8.85 -24.14
CA LEU A 64 12.20 -7.82 -23.22
C LEU A 64 11.58 -7.97 -21.83
N THR A 65 10.29 -8.27 -21.75
CA THR A 65 9.60 -8.55 -20.48
C THR A 65 10.23 -9.74 -19.78
N ALA A 66 10.49 -10.84 -20.49
CA ALA A 66 11.10 -12.03 -19.92
C ALA A 66 12.53 -11.77 -19.41
N GLN A 67 13.32 -11.01 -20.18
CA GLN A 67 14.66 -10.59 -19.79
C GLN A 67 14.62 -9.73 -18.52
N MET A 68 13.79 -8.69 -18.48
CA MET A 68 13.61 -7.86 -17.28
C MET A 68 13.11 -8.68 -16.10
N GLN A 69 12.15 -9.59 -16.30
CA GLN A 69 11.61 -10.41 -15.22
C GLN A 69 12.66 -11.33 -14.59
N SER A 70 13.66 -11.76 -15.39
CA SER A 70 14.76 -12.60 -14.94
C SER A 70 15.73 -11.89 -13.98
N THR A 71 15.83 -10.55 -14.06
CA THR A 71 16.69 -9.75 -13.17
C THR A 71 16.03 -9.44 -11.83
N ILE A 72 14.70 -9.58 -11.75
CA ILE A 72 13.93 -9.31 -10.52
C ILE A 72 14.11 -10.43 -9.51
N SER A 73 14.45 -10.09 -8.27
CA SER A 73 14.61 -11.05 -7.18
C SER A 73 13.29 -11.72 -6.77
N VAL A 74 13.37 -12.93 -6.19
CA VAL A 74 12.19 -13.63 -5.64
C VAL A 74 11.47 -12.78 -4.58
N ARG A 75 12.23 -12.10 -3.71
CA ARG A 75 11.70 -11.22 -2.67
C ARG A 75 10.88 -10.08 -3.26
N GLU A 76 11.40 -9.45 -4.32
CA GLU A 76 10.71 -8.35 -4.98
C GLU A 76 9.45 -8.82 -5.71
N ARG A 77 9.47 -10.00 -6.34
CA ARG A 77 8.26 -10.61 -6.91
C ARG A 77 7.18 -10.86 -5.86
N TRP A 78 7.58 -11.29 -4.66
CA TRP A 78 6.66 -11.46 -3.54
C TRP A 78 6.10 -10.12 -3.06
N ALA A 79 6.93 -9.10 -2.92
CA ALA A 79 6.49 -7.76 -2.56
C ALA A 79 5.49 -7.20 -3.60
N ALA A 80 5.80 -7.36 -4.89
CA ALA A 80 4.90 -6.98 -5.98
C ALA A 80 3.58 -7.74 -5.93
N TRP A 81 3.60 -9.05 -5.66
CA TRP A 81 2.38 -9.85 -5.51
C TRP A 81 1.51 -9.39 -4.32
N VAL A 82 2.14 -9.10 -3.17
CA VAL A 82 1.43 -8.54 -2.00
C VAL A 82 0.83 -7.18 -2.37
N ASN A 83 1.60 -6.33 -3.05
CA ASN A 83 1.14 -5.02 -3.49
C ASN A 83 0.01 -5.11 -4.52
N ASP A 84 0.03 -6.06 -5.45
CA ASP A 84 -1.06 -6.27 -6.42
C ASP A 84 -2.34 -6.77 -5.72
N ARG A 85 -2.18 -7.57 -4.65
CA ARG A 85 -3.31 -8.13 -3.91
C ARG A 85 -3.93 -7.15 -2.92
N LEU A 86 -3.12 -6.27 -2.33
CA LEU A 86 -3.57 -5.23 -1.39
C LEU A 86 -3.89 -3.90 -2.10
N GLY A 87 -3.15 -3.57 -3.16
CA GLY A 87 -3.26 -2.33 -3.92
C GLY A 87 -4.49 -2.28 -4.81
N ARG A 88 -4.96 -1.05 -5.11
CA ARG A 88 -6.17 -0.80 -5.92
C ARG A 88 -6.10 -1.53 -7.26
N ALA A 89 -7.18 -2.22 -7.63
CA ALA A 89 -7.29 -2.73 -8.99
C ALA A 89 -7.34 -1.56 -9.98
N ARG A 90 -6.75 -1.71 -11.17
CA ARG A 90 -6.74 -0.66 -12.20
C ARG A 90 -8.20 -0.36 -12.62
N GLY A 91 -8.60 0.91 -12.55
CA GLY A 91 -9.98 1.34 -12.81
C GLY A 91 -10.95 1.17 -11.62
N GLU A 92 -10.48 0.67 -10.48
CA GLU A 92 -11.28 0.64 -9.27
C GLU A 92 -11.51 2.05 -8.75
N SER A 93 -12.76 2.38 -8.43
CA SER A 93 -13.06 3.69 -7.84
C SER A 93 -12.33 3.82 -6.49
N PRO A 94 -11.89 5.03 -6.13
CA PRO A 94 -11.08 5.19 -4.95
C PRO A 94 -11.74 4.64 -3.66
N GLU A 95 -13.04 4.86 -3.53
CA GLU A 95 -13.84 4.38 -2.41
C GLU A 95 -13.96 2.84 -2.34
N ARG A 96 -14.04 2.15 -3.48
CA ARG A 96 -14.10 0.67 -3.50
C ARG A 96 -12.80 0.07 -3.02
N GLY A 97 -11.67 0.58 -3.51
CA GLY A 97 -10.35 0.12 -3.06
C GLY A 97 -10.13 0.35 -1.58
N ALA A 98 -10.52 1.53 -1.08
CA ALA A 98 -10.47 1.85 0.36
C ALA A 98 -11.30 0.87 1.18
N ARG A 99 -12.55 0.63 0.78
CA ARG A 99 -13.45 -0.30 1.46
C ARG A 99 -12.90 -1.72 1.47
N ARG A 100 -12.31 -2.18 0.36
CA ARG A 100 -11.73 -3.52 0.26
C ARG A 100 -10.54 -3.70 1.20
N VAL A 101 -9.61 -2.74 1.23
CA VAL A 101 -8.46 -2.77 2.14
C VAL A 101 -8.92 -2.72 3.59
N ALA A 102 -9.80 -1.77 3.90
CA ALA A 102 -10.32 -1.61 5.25
C ALA A 102 -11.09 -2.87 5.71
N TRP A 103 -11.88 -3.49 4.83
CA TRP A 103 -12.56 -4.76 5.10
C TRP A 103 -11.59 -5.92 5.33
N ALA A 104 -10.54 -6.03 4.51
CA ALA A 104 -9.52 -7.07 4.68
C ALA A 104 -8.78 -6.92 6.02
N MET A 105 -8.44 -5.68 6.42
CA MET A 105 -7.82 -5.39 7.72
C MET A 105 -8.77 -5.70 8.87
N ALA A 106 -10.04 -5.28 8.78
CA ALA A 106 -11.05 -5.57 9.80
C ALA A 106 -11.26 -7.09 9.95
N TRP A 107 -11.38 -7.82 8.84
CA TRP A 107 -11.49 -9.27 8.85
C TRP A 107 -10.28 -9.93 9.52
N GLN A 108 -9.06 -9.52 9.15
CA GLN A 108 -7.84 -10.06 9.76
C GLN A 108 -7.81 -9.83 11.27
N MET A 109 -8.15 -8.62 11.73
CA MET A 109 -8.21 -8.31 13.16
C MET A 109 -9.27 -9.15 13.89
N THR A 110 -10.48 -9.27 13.31
CA THR A 110 -11.53 -10.14 13.85
C THR A 110 -11.08 -11.59 13.95
N MET A 111 -10.37 -12.12 12.94
CA MET A 111 -9.85 -13.50 12.98
C MET A 111 -8.81 -13.69 14.08
N ILE A 112 -7.89 -12.74 14.26
CA ILE A 112 -6.91 -12.76 15.35
C ILE A 112 -7.65 -12.78 16.69
N GLU A 113 -8.66 -11.94 16.85
CA GLU A 113 -9.45 -11.84 18.07
C GLU A 113 -10.25 -13.11 18.37
N VAL A 114 -10.88 -13.71 17.35
CA VAL A 114 -11.56 -15.01 17.49
C VAL A 114 -10.58 -16.09 17.96
N VAL A 115 -9.37 -16.14 17.41
CA VAL A 115 -8.35 -17.10 17.84
C VAL A 115 -7.96 -16.86 19.31
N LEU A 116 -7.78 -15.61 19.72
CA LEU A 116 -7.47 -15.27 21.12
C LEU A 116 -8.59 -15.70 22.06
N VAL A 117 -9.85 -15.40 21.74
CA VAL A 117 -11.02 -15.81 22.54
C VAL A 117 -11.15 -17.34 22.61
N LEU A 118 -10.87 -18.05 21.51
CA LEU A 118 -10.87 -19.52 21.50
C LEU A 118 -9.74 -20.10 22.38
N MET A 119 -8.56 -19.50 22.34
CA MET A 119 -7.44 -19.89 23.22
C MET A 119 -7.76 -19.62 24.69
N GLU A 120 -8.37 -18.48 25.00
CA GLU A 120 -8.83 -18.14 26.34
C GLU A 120 -9.90 -19.12 26.81
N SER A 121 -10.99 -19.29 26.06
CA SER A 121 -12.09 -20.21 26.42
C SER A 121 -11.65 -21.66 26.63
N SER A 122 -10.64 -22.12 25.89
CA SER A 122 -10.07 -23.47 26.07
C SER A 122 -9.26 -23.60 27.37
N CYS A 123 -8.74 -22.51 27.91
CA CYS A 123 -8.01 -22.46 29.18
C CYS A 123 -8.91 -22.10 30.38
N LEU A 124 -10.13 -21.59 30.13
CA LEU A 124 -10.99 -20.93 31.12
C LEU A 124 -11.80 -21.87 32.05
N THR A 125 -11.70 -23.20 31.96
CA THR A 125 -12.49 -24.11 32.82
C THR A 125 -12.18 -23.99 34.33
N HIS A 126 -11.14 -23.25 34.73
CA HIS A 126 -10.70 -23.11 36.13
C HIS A 126 -10.44 -21.67 36.62
N TRP A 127 -10.81 -20.63 35.86
CA TRP A 127 -10.41 -19.26 36.19
C TRP A 127 -11.44 -18.52 37.06
N ASP A 128 -10.94 -17.60 37.89
CA ASP A 128 -11.75 -16.69 38.70
C ASP A 128 -12.63 -15.79 37.79
N ALA A 129 -13.87 -15.53 38.22
CA ALA A 129 -14.83 -14.67 37.54
C ALA A 129 -14.26 -13.27 37.20
N ARG A 130 -13.35 -12.74 38.03
CA ARG A 130 -12.67 -11.46 37.76
C ARG A 130 -11.88 -11.50 36.46
N VAL A 131 -11.27 -12.64 36.15
CA VAL A 131 -10.46 -12.79 34.94
C VAL A 131 -11.32 -12.89 33.71
N VAL A 132 -12.45 -13.59 33.80
CA VAL A 132 -13.43 -13.67 32.72
C VAL A 132 -13.95 -12.27 32.36
N VAL A 133 -14.21 -11.42 33.35
CA VAL A 133 -14.62 -10.03 33.12
C VAL A 133 -13.50 -9.21 32.47
N ALA A 134 -12.26 -9.32 32.97
CA ALA A 134 -11.12 -8.61 32.40
C ALA A 134 -10.85 -9.01 30.93
N ALA A 135 -10.90 -10.31 30.62
CA ALA A 135 -10.76 -10.82 29.26
C ALA A 135 -11.84 -10.24 28.33
N ARG A 136 -13.12 -10.29 28.73
CA ARG A 136 -14.22 -9.69 27.96
C ARG A 136 -14.06 -8.20 27.70
N LEU A 137 -13.56 -7.45 28.69
CA LEU A 137 -13.27 -6.02 28.52
C LEU A 137 -12.11 -5.79 27.54
N MET A 138 -11.06 -6.61 27.59
CA MET A 138 -9.95 -6.57 26.65
C MET A 138 -10.39 -6.90 25.22
N THR A 139 -11.23 -7.93 25.04
CA THR A 139 -11.89 -8.24 23.76
C THR A 139 -12.69 -7.03 23.26
N ALA A 140 -13.63 -6.52 24.06
CA ALA A 140 -14.45 -5.37 23.66
C ALA A 140 -13.62 -4.14 23.26
N LEU A 141 -12.53 -3.86 23.98
CA LEU A 141 -11.59 -2.81 23.63
C LEU A 141 -10.91 -3.08 22.28
N THR A 142 -10.39 -4.29 22.07
CA THR A 142 -9.69 -4.70 20.84
C THR A 142 -10.60 -4.61 19.62
N LEU A 143 -11.84 -5.06 19.74
CA LEU A 143 -12.86 -4.90 18.71
C LEU A 143 -13.13 -3.41 18.41
N GLY A 144 -13.23 -2.59 19.45
CA GLY A 144 -13.36 -1.14 19.33
C GLY A 144 -12.17 -0.50 18.61
N MET A 145 -10.94 -0.95 18.88
CA MET A 145 -9.73 -0.49 18.19
C MET A 145 -9.77 -0.83 16.71
N SER A 146 -10.21 -2.04 16.37
CA SER A 146 -10.31 -2.51 14.99
C SER A 146 -11.30 -1.68 14.17
N VAL A 147 -12.47 -1.37 14.77
CA VAL A 147 -13.47 -0.47 14.16
C VAL A 147 -12.91 0.95 14.03
N GLY A 148 -12.24 1.47 15.06
CA GLY A 148 -11.62 2.79 15.03
C GLY A 148 -10.56 2.92 13.94
N ALA A 149 -9.68 1.93 13.83
CA ALA A 149 -8.66 1.85 12.78
C ALA A 149 -9.30 1.81 11.39
N TYR A 150 -10.33 0.97 11.18
CA TYR A 150 -11.10 0.93 9.93
C TYR A 150 -11.64 2.30 9.54
N LEU A 151 -12.29 3.01 10.47
CA LEU A 151 -12.87 4.33 10.22
C LEU A 151 -11.80 5.38 9.92
N LEU A 152 -10.68 5.35 10.65
CA LEU A 152 -9.54 6.23 10.41
C LEU A 152 -8.93 5.98 9.03
N THR A 153 -8.72 4.72 8.63
CA THR A 153 -8.23 4.38 7.28
C THR A 153 -9.20 4.82 6.19
N MET A 154 -10.50 4.66 6.38
CA MET A 154 -11.50 5.16 5.44
C MET A 154 -11.48 6.69 5.31
N LEU A 155 -11.32 7.40 6.43
CA LEU A 155 -11.22 8.86 6.44
C LEU A 155 -9.92 9.35 5.80
N SER A 156 -8.78 8.71 6.07
CA SER A 156 -7.50 9.09 5.44
C SER A 156 -7.52 8.87 3.95
N LEU A 157 -8.08 7.76 3.47
CA LEU A 157 -8.15 7.49 2.04
C LEU A 157 -9.05 8.49 1.32
N ARG A 158 -10.21 8.82 1.90
CA ARG A 158 -11.07 9.91 1.37
C ARG A 158 -10.36 11.25 1.36
N PHE A 159 -9.54 11.52 2.37
CA PHE A 159 -8.77 12.74 2.46
C PHE A 159 -7.69 12.81 1.35
N ILE A 160 -6.91 11.73 1.18
CA ILE A 160 -5.90 11.60 0.13
C ILE A 160 -6.54 11.74 -1.25
N ASP A 161 -7.70 11.12 -1.47
CA ASP A 161 -8.40 11.20 -2.75
C ASP A 161 -8.87 12.63 -3.03
N ARG A 162 -9.38 13.35 -2.01
CA ARG A 162 -9.78 14.76 -2.14
C ARG A 162 -8.59 15.67 -2.44
N GLU A 163 -7.46 15.50 -1.73
CA GLU A 163 -6.23 16.25 -2.04
C GLU A 163 -5.64 15.88 -3.40
N SER A 164 -5.88 14.67 -3.91
CA SER A 164 -5.44 14.29 -5.26
C SER A 164 -6.31 14.88 -6.37
N ALA A 165 -7.58 15.20 -6.09
CA ALA A 165 -8.50 15.78 -7.06
C ALA A 165 -8.32 17.29 -7.24
N GLU A 166 -7.84 17.99 -6.20
CA GLU A 166 -7.49 19.41 -6.29
C GLU A 166 -5.98 19.56 -6.49
N PRO A 167 -5.48 19.99 -7.67
CA PRO A 167 -4.06 20.20 -7.90
C PRO A 167 -3.58 21.42 -7.11
N ARG A 168 -3.35 21.25 -5.81
CA ARG A 168 -2.68 22.24 -4.98
C ARG A 168 -1.18 21.98 -5.04
N PRO A 169 -0.37 23.04 -5.24
CA PRO A 169 1.08 22.90 -5.38
C PRO A 169 1.77 22.31 -4.15
N TYR A 170 1.09 22.28 -2.99
CA TYR A 170 1.56 21.62 -1.78
C TYR A 170 0.39 20.96 -1.04
N PRO A 171 0.49 19.69 -0.60
CA PRO A 171 -0.45 19.13 0.36
C PRO A 171 -0.35 19.96 1.64
N SER A 172 -1.47 20.37 2.24
CA SER A 172 -1.40 21.16 3.46
C SER A 172 -0.88 20.27 4.58
N VAL A 173 0.38 20.49 4.97
CA VAL A 173 1.05 19.76 6.05
C VAL A 173 0.19 19.70 7.32
N SER A 174 -0.64 20.72 7.55
CA SER A 174 -1.58 20.81 8.67
C SER A 174 -2.62 19.69 8.73
N THR A 175 -3.19 19.26 7.61
CA THR A 175 -4.24 18.23 7.59
C THR A 175 -3.68 16.83 7.79
N SER A 176 -2.54 16.53 7.17
CA SER A 176 -1.82 15.27 7.44
C SER A 176 -1.37 15.18 8.90
N LEU A 177 -0.91 16.30 9.48
CA LEU A 177 -0.56 16.38 10.91
C LEU A 177 -1.79 16.22 11.82
N LEU A 178 -2.93 16.82 11.48
CA LEU A 178 -4.17 16.63 12.24
C LEU A 178 -4.64 15.18 12.22
N PHE A 179 -4.52 14.49 11.08
CA PHE A 179 -4.84 13.07 10.99
C PHE A 179 -3.88 12.21 11.84
N LEU A 180 -2.57 12.46 11.73
CA LEU A 180 -1.55 11.82 12.58
C LEU A 180 -1.82 12.04 14.07
N ALA A 181 -2.13 13.28 14.47
CA ALA A 181 -2.46 13.64 15.84
C ALA A 181 -3.72 12.92 16.33
N SER A 182 -4.75 12.79 15.47
CA SER A 182 -6.00 12.10 15.78
C SER A 182 -5.76 10.60 16.01
N ALA A 183 -5.02 9.95 15.12
CA ALA A 183 -4.64 8.55 15.24
C ALA A 183 -3.79 8.30 16.50
N ALA A 184 -2.81 9.16 16.76
CA ALA A 184 -1.97 9.10 17.96
C ALA A 184 -2.78 9.28 19.24
N ALA A 185 -3.73 10.23 19.27
CA ALA A 185 -4.60 10.47 20.41
C ALA A 185 -5.50 9.26 20.72
N VAL A 186 -6.04 8.61 19.68
CA VAL A 186 -6.84 7.38 19.83
C VAL A 186 -5.98 6.25 20.42
N ILE A 187 -4.79 6.00 19.86
CA ILE A 187 -3.85 4.99 20.36
C ILE A 187 -3.48 5.27 21.82
N PHE A 188 -3.21 6.53 22.18
CA PHE A 188 -2.82 6.92 23.53
C PHE A 188 -3.96 6.75 24.53
N ALA A 189 -5.17 7.21 24.18
CA ALA A 189 -6.35 7.07 25.04
C ALA A 189 -6.66 5.58 25.29
N LEU A 190 -6.56 4.75 24.26
CA LEU A 190 -6.75 3.31 24.38
C LEU A 190 -5.68 2.67 25.26
N GLY A 191 -4.40 3.01 25.07
CA GLY A 191 -3.31 2.51 25.91
C GLY A 191 -3.45 2.90 27.38
N ALA A 192 -3.96 4.11 27.65
CA ALA A 192 -4.27 4.56 29.01
C ALA A 192 -5.39 3.72 29.64
N VAL A 193 -6.44 3.37 28.89
CA VAL A 193 -7.52 2.48 29.36
C VAL A 193 -6.98 1.07 29.62
N THR A 194 -6.16 0.51 28.72
CA THR A 194 -5.55 -0.80 28.92
C THR A 194 -4.64 -0.81 30.16
N HIS A 195 -3.87 0.26 30.37
CA HIS A 195 -3.02 0.43 31.55
C HIS A 195 -3.84 0.52 32.84
N ALA A 196 -4.91 1.31 32.86
CA ALA A 196 -5.80 1.43 34.02
C ALA A 196 -6.43 0.08 34.39
N LEU A 197 -6.83 -0.71 33.39
CA LEU A 197 -7.38 -2.06 33.60
C LEU A 197 -6.32 -3.05 34.07
N ALA A 198 -5.08 -2.96 33.57
CA ALA A 198 -3.98 -3.79 34.03
C ALA A 198 -3.58 -3.46 35.48
N ALA A 199 -3.57 -2.18 35.85
CA ALA A 199 -3.26 -1.73 37.21
C ALA A 199 -4.34 -2.14 38.25
N TRP A 200 -5.58 -2.35 37.81
CA TRP A 200 -6.68 -2.84 38.63
C TRP A 200 -6.78 -4.37 38.69
N GLY A 201 -6.15 -5.08 37.76
CA GLY A 201 -6.21 -6.54 37.66
C GLY A 201 -5.12 -7.26 38.46
N PRO A 202 -5.31 -8.54 38.83
CA PRO A 202 -4.32 -9.33 39.58
C PRO A 202 -3.11 -9.78 38.74
N PHE A 203 -2.97 -9.31 37.50
CA PHE A 203 -1.96 -9.82 36.57
C PHE A 203 -0.93 -8.76 36.19
N ASP A 204 0.33 -9.18 36.16
CA ASP A 204 1.45 -8.42 35.60
C ASP A 204 1.44 -8.52 34.05
N LEU A 205 0.34 -8.07 33.43
CA LEU A 205 0.14 -8.08 31.97
C LEU A 205 0.90 -6.94 31.28
N TRP A 206 1.59 -6.10 32.03
CA TRP A 206 2.29 -4.92 31.54
C TRP A 206 3.21 -5.20 30.34
N PRO A 207 4.04 -6.27 30.33
CA PRO A 207 4.90 -6.55 29.19
C PRO A 207 4.12 -6.97 27.94
N ALA A 208 2.94 -7.57 28.10
CA ALA A 208 2.11 -8.02 26.99
C ALA A 208 1.31 -6.85 26.38
N THR A 209 0.68 -6.03 27.22
CA THR A 209 -0.08 -4.85 26.80
C THR A 209 0.80 -3.79 26.15
N ALA A 210 2.00 -3.54 26.70
CA ALA A 210 2.96 -2.63 26.08
C ALA A 210 3.43 -3.11 24.69
N ARG A 211 3.70 -4.41 24.53
CA ARG A 211 4.04 -5.00 23.22
C ARG A 211 2.90 -4.89 22.22
N TRP A 212 1.66 -5.10 22.66
CA TRP A 212 0.46 -5.02 21.81
C TRP A 212 0.17 -3.60 21.33
N LEU A 213 0.28 -2.62 22.24
CA LEU A 213 0.16 -1.19 21.91
C LEU A 213 1.26 -0.75 20.93
N GLY A 214 2.49 -1.17 21.17
CA GLY A 214 3.61 -0.92 20.26
C GLY A 214 3.38 -1.50 18.86
N ALA A 215 2.89 -2.74 18.78
CA ALA A 215 2.58 -3.40 17.51
C ALA A 215 1.44 -2.70 16.76
N SER A 216 0.39 -2.26 17.46
CA SER A 216 -0.78 -1.59 16.88
C SER A 216 -0.45 -0.18 16.38
N ALA A 217 0.32 0.56 17.16
CA ALA A 217 0.81 1.88 16.79
C ALA A 217 1.77 1.78 15.58
N GLY A 218 2.72 0.84 15.64
CA GLY A 218 3.66 0.59 14.55
C GLY A 218 2.96 0.20 13.25
N GLY A 219 1.99 -0.70 13.31
CA GLY A 219 1.20 -1.12 12.15
C GLY A 219 0.45 0.05 11.50
N SER A 220 -0.15 0.93 12.31
CA SER A 220 -0.86 2.11 11.81
C SER A 220 0.07 3.12 11.13
N MET A 221 1.25 3.37 11.69
CA MET A 221 2.25 4.24 11.08
C MET A 221 2.80 3.67 9.77
N VAL A 222 3.03 2.36 9.70
CA VAL A 222 3.45 1.67 8.47
C VAL A 222 2.38 1.78 7.39
N ALA A 223 1.11 1.55 7.73
CA ALA A 223 0.00 1.69 6.78
C ALA A 223 -0.15 3.12 6.25
N LEU A 224 0.01 4.14 7.11
CA LEU A 224 0.01 5.53 6.69
C LEU A 224 1.20 5.86 5.79
N GLY A 225 2.41 5.44 6.17
CA GLY A 225 3.61 5.62 5.37
C GLY A 225 3.49 4.99 3.99
N ALA A 226 2.99 3.76 3.92
CA ALA A 226 2.70 3.07 2.66
C ALA A 226 1.66 3.82 1.82
N SER A 227 0.61 4.37 2.44
CA SER A 227 -0.42 5.15 1.74
C SER A 227 0.13 6.45 1.16
N LEU A 228 0.99 7.15 1.89
CA LEU A 228 1.67 8.37 1.42
C LEU A 228 2.66 8.07 0.30
N MET A 229 3.43 6.98 0.41
CA MET A 229 4.33 6.52 -0.65
C MET A 229 3.55 6.16 -1.92
N ALA A 230 2.45 5.41 -1.80
CA ALA A 230 1.58 5.07 -2.92
C ALA A 230 0.97 6.32 -3.59
N ALA A 231 0.58 7.33 -2.81
CA ALA A 231 0.08 8.59 -3.35
C ALA A 231 1.15 9.35 -4.14
N ARG A 232 2.40 9.34 -3.65
CA ARG A 232 3.55 9.95 -4.34
C ARG A 232 3.89 9.20 -5.63
N GLU A 233 3.93 7.88 -5.57
CA GLU A 233 4.16 7.02 -6.74
C GLU A 233 3.11 7.27 -7.82
N LYS A 234 1.83 7.38 -7.45
CA LYS A 234 0.75 7.64 -8.41
C LYS A 234 1.00 8.92 -9.22
N ARG A 235 1.45 10.01 -8.58
CA ARG A 235 1.77 11.27 -9.27
C ARG A 235 2.93 11.11 -10.26
N GLN A 236 3.93 10.29 -9.94
CA GLN A 236 5.05 10.02 -10.84
C GLN A 236 4.66 9.13 -12.03
N LEU A 237 3.64 8.30 -11.87
CA LEU A 237 3.14 7.41 -12.93
C LEU A 237 2.12 8.05 -13.86
N GLU A 238 1.51 9.18 -13.48
CA GLU A 238 0.46 9.85 -14.24
C GLU A 238 0.79 10.04 -15.73
N PRO A 239 2.01 10.51 -16.11
CA PRO A 239 2.38 10.66 -17.52
C PRO A 239 2.46 9.35 -18.32
N TRP A 240 2.59 8.21 -17.63
CA TRP A 240 2.64 6.88 -18.21
C TRP A 240 1.27 6.21 -18.22
N LEU A 241 0.39 6.56 -17.28
CA LEU A 241 -0.96 5.99 -17.14
C LEU A 241 -1.95 6.55 -18.16
N GLU A 242 -1.76 7.79 -18.62
CA GLU A 242 -2.57 8.43 -19.68
C GLU A 242 -2.39 7.78 -21.05
N LEU A 243 -1.35 6.96 -21.24
CA LEU A 243 -1.14 6.24 -22.48
C LEU A 243 -2.13 5.08 -22.55
N GLU A 244 -3.25 5.30 -23.24
CA GLU A 244 -4.14 4.21 -23.64
C GLU A 244 -3.33 3.23 -24.51
N ILE A 245 -3.14 2.02 -23.97
CA ILE A 245 -2.70 0.87 -24.73
C ILE A 245 -3.95 0.07 -25.01
N GLU A 246 -4.35 0.03 -26.28
CA GLU A 246 -5.24 -1.01 -26.80
C GLU A 246 -4.56 -2.36 -26.53
N GLY A 247 -5.14 -3.10 -25.59
CA GLY A 247 -4.69 -4.42 -25.15
C GLY A 247 -5.38 -5.53 -25.91
#